data_AF-A0A7K2JU32-F1
#
_entry.id   AF-A0A7K2JU32-F1
#
_cell.length_a   1.000
_cell.length_b   1.000
_cell.length_c   1.000
_cell.angle_alpha   90.00
_cell.angle_beta   90.00
_cell.angle_gamma   90.00
#
_symmetry.space_group_name_H-M   'P 1'
#
loop_
_entity.id
_entity.type
_entity.pdbx_description
1 polymer ?
#
loop_
_entity_poly.entity_id
_entity_poly.type
_entity_poly.pdbx_seq_one_letter_code
_entity_poly.pdbx_strand_id
1 'polypeptide(L)'
;MLGALTLTACSDDGDSDGDAGKDGTSSAAPSASASADTGGTGGGSPSAAAGELEGSWLATSDGHAVALMVTGDKAALFATGGSVCSGTAGEESGIRTLRLKCADGNDDRANGTVESVDGSSLKVKWQGALGEETYTKSEGGSLPPGLPTDGLGS
;
A
#
# COMPACT_ATOMS: atom_id res chain seq x y z
N MET A 1 23.18 -35.36 13.62
CA MET A 1 24.09 -34.74 12.63
C MET A 1 24.07 -33.25 12.88
N LEU A 2 25.16 -32.70 13.41
CA LEU A 2 25.37 -31.28 13.65
C LEU A 2 26.29 -30.77 12.54
N GLY A 3 25.80 -29.88 11.68
CA GLY A 3 26.56 -29.27 10.60
C GLY A 3 26.99 -27.86 10.98
N ALA A 4 28.29 -27.67 11.20
CA ALA A 4 28.91 -26.37 11.36
C ALA A 4 29.17 -25.75 9.98
N LEU A 5 28.76 -24.51 9.77
CA LEU A 5 29.02 -23.75 8.54
C LEU A 5 30.27 -22.89 8.75
N THR A 6 31.33 -23.18 8.00
CA THR A 6 32.61 -22.45 8.02
C THR A 6 32.53 -21.20 7.14
N LEU A 7 32.77 -20.02 7.72
CA LEU A 7 33.01 -18.77 6.99
C LEU A 7 34.33 -18.89 6.22
N THR A 8 34.29 -18.73 4.90
CA THR A 8 35.50 -18.54 4.08
C THR A 8 35.58 -17.07 3.69
N ALA A 9 36.50 -16.37 4.33
CA ALA A 9 37.04 -15.09 3.88
C ALA A 9 38.18 -15.37 2.90
N CYS A 10 38.18 -14.68 1.76
CA CYS A 10 39.32 -14.37 0.89
C CYS A 10 38.88 -13.08 0.17
N SER A 11 39.40 -11.88 0.44
CA SER A 11 40.79 -11.40 0.32
C SER A 11 41.40 -11.76 -1.02
N ASP A 12 41.36 -10.82 -1.95
CA ASP A 12 42.40 -10.66 -2.97
C ASP A 12 42.86 -9.20 -2.91
N ASP A 13 44.12 -9.03 -2.56
CA ASP A 13 44.87 -7.79 -2.39
C ASP A 13 45.70 -7.65 -3.68
N GLY A 14 45.46 -6.60 -4.46
CA GLY A 14 46.10 -6.37 -5.74
C GLY A 14 46.44 -4.90 -5.92
N ASP A 15 47.65 -4.52 -5.54
CA ASP A 15 48.29 -3.24 -5.84
C ASP A 15 49.17 -3.35 -7.09
N SER A 16 49.03 -2.39 -8.01
CA SER A 16 50.15 -1.58 -8.57
C SER A 16 49.76 -0.81 -9.84
N ASP A 17 49.92 0.51 -9.73
CA ASP A 17 50.35 1.56 -10.67
C ASP A 17 49.88 1.64 -12.15
N GLY A 18 49.43 2.86 -12.53
CA GLY A 18 49.92 3.51 -13.76
C GLY A 18 48.92 4.14 -14.74
N ASP A 19 48.93 5.48 -14.75
CA ASP A 19 48.76 6.40 -15.90
C ASP A 19 47.35 6.81 -16.41
N ALA A 20 47.37 7.99 -17.03
CA ALA A 20 46.33 9.00 -17.12
C ALA A 20 45.38 8.83 -18.32
N GLY A 21 44.14 9.28 -18.16
CA GLY A 21 43.18 9.34 -19.26
C GLY A 21 41.95 10.15 -18.88
N LYS A 22 41.59 11.08 -19.75
CA LYS A 22 40.58 12.13 -19.58
C LYS A 22 39.15 11.62 -19.84
N ASP A 23 38.22 12.49 -19.46
CA ASP A 23 36.88 12.68 -20.06
C ASP A 23 35.74 11.72 -19.67
N GLY A 24 34.83 12.26 -18.86
CA GLY A 24 33.40 12.29 -19.21
C GLY A 24 32.51 11.13 -18.73
N THR A 25 31.32 11.54 -18.27
CA THR A 25 30.03 10.83 -18.29
C THR A 25 29.57 10.03 -17.05
N SER A 26 28.50 10.55 -16.46
CA SER A 26 27.37 9.89 -15.80
C SER A 26 27.64 8.72 -14.83
N SER A 27 27.55 8.98 -13.53
CA SER A 27 27.11 7.97 -12.57
C SER A 27 25.59 7.82 -12.63
N ALA A 28 25.14 6.81 -13.38
CA ALA A 28 23.81 6.25 -13.25
C ALA A 28 23.70 5.51 -11.90
N ALA A 29 22.73 5.91 -11.08
CA ALA A 29 22.31 5.11 -9.93
C ALA A 29 21.59 3.83 -10.42
N PRO A 30 21.74 2.68 -9.74
CA PRO A 30 21.04 1.47 -10.16
C PRO A 30 19.54 1.58 -9.86
N SER A 31 18.73 1.56 -10.91
CA SER A 31 17.29 1.34 -10.85
C SER A 31 17.02 -0.10 -10.44
N ALA A 32 16.44 -0.31 -9.26
CA ALA A 32 15.82 -1.58 -8.89
C ALA A 32 14.34 -1.54 -9.30
N SER A 33 14.05 -1.79 -10.58
CA SER A 33 12.71 -2.17 -11.02
C SER A 33 12.49 -3.63 -10.63
N ALA A 34 11.75 -3.86 -9.55
CA ALA A 34 11.18 -5.17 -9.29
C ALA A 34 9.91 -5.31 -10.17
N SER A 35 10.09 -5.83 -11.38
CA SER A 35 8.99 -6.39 -12.16
C SER A 35 8.56 -7.68 -11.47
N ALA A 36 7.38 -7.68 -10.85
CA ALA A 36 6.68 -8.90 -10.50
C ALA A 36 5.71 -9.22 -11.65
N ASP A 37 6.20 -9.98 -12.62
CA ASP A 37 5.38 -10.69 -13.59
C ASP A 37 4.43 -11.64 -12.85
N THR A 38 3.14 -11.35 -12.89
CA THR A 38 2.09 -12.33 -12.57
C THR A 38 1.18 -12.46 -13.78
N GLY A 39 1.15 -13.67 -14.33
CA GLY A 39 0.44 -14.03 -15.55
C GLY A 39 -1.03 -13.63 -15.51
N GLY A 40 -1.49 -13.09 -16.63
CA GLY A 40 -2.79 -12.45 -16.74
C GLY A 40 -3.98 -13.41 -16.84
N THR A 41 -5.12 -12.90 -16.39
CA THR A 41 -6.37 -12.88 -17.16
C THR A 41 -7.13 -11.59 -16.82
N GLY A 42 -7.38 -10.73 -17.81
CA GLY A 42 -8.29 -9.58 -17.68
C GLY A 42 -7.63 -8.24 -17.32
N GLY A 43 -6.61 -7.83 -18.08
CA GLY A 43 -6.05 -6.49 -18.01
C GLY A 43 -7.00 -5.45 -18.61
N GLY A 44 -7.98 -5.00 -17.82
CA GLY A 44 -8.46 -3.64 -17.97
C GLY A 44 -7.41 -2.72 -17.38
N SER A 45 -6.91 -1.75 -18.15
CA SER A 45 -6.11 -0.68 -17.56
C SER A 45 -6.90 -0.12 -16.38
N PRO A 46 -6.30 0.05 -15.19
CA PRO A 46 -7.00 0.67 -14.09
C PRO A 46 -7.52 2.02 -14.58
N SER A 47 -8.81 2.29 -14.36
CA SER A 47 -9.37 3.60 -14.64
C SER A 47 -8.48 4.64 -13.94
N ALA A 48 -8.18 5.76 -14.59
CA ALA A 48 -7.30 6.80 -14.03
C ALA A 48 -7.69 7.17 -12.57
N ALA A 49 -8.99 7.18 -12.30
CA ALA A 49 -9.58 7.34 -10.98
C ALA A 49 -9.15 6.30 -9.92
N ALA A 50 -9.06 5.02 -10.28
CA ALA A 50 -8.59 3.97 -9.40
C ALA A 50 -7.06 4.10 -9.16
N GLY A 51 -6.33 4.58 -10.18
CA GLY A 51 -4.91 4.92 -10.08
C GLY A 51 -4.62 5.94 -8.98
N GLU A 52 -5.46 6.97 -8.82
CA GLU A 52 -5.30 7.97 -7.77
C GLU A 52 -5.60 7.43 -6.36
N LEU A 53 -6.42 6.38 -6.27
CA LEU A 53 -6.73 5.70 -5.01
C LEU A 53 -5.70 4.64 -4.63
N GLU A 54 -4.76 4.29 -5.51
CA GLU A 54 -3.82 3.22 -5.23
C GLU A 54 -2.96 3.48 -3.99
N GLY A 55 -2.87 2.44 -3.16
CA GLY A 55 -2.04 2.42 -1.96
C GLY A 55 -2.74 1.83 -0.74
N SER A 56 -2.06 1.97 0.38
CA SER A 56 -2.51 1.56 1.71
C SER A 56 -2.94 2.81 2.48
N TRP A 57 -4.15 2.77 3.03
CA TRP A 57 -4.81 3.88 3.67
C TRP A 57 -5.24 3.46 5.07
N LEU A 58 -4.97 4.28 6.08
CA LEU A 58 -5.19 3.96 7.48
C LEU A 58 -6.04 5.03 8.15
N ALA A 59 -6.99 4.59 8.97
CA ALA A 59 -7.85 5.44 9.78
C ALA A 59 -8.03 4.83 11.17
N THR A 60 -8.57 5.64 12.09
CA THR A 60 -9.11 5.16 13.36
C THR A 60 -10.59 5.53 13.41
N SER A 61 -11.45 4.55 13.66
CA SER A 61 -12.90 4.73 13.80
C SER A 61 -13.38 3.92 15.00
N ASP A 62 -14.13 4.56 15.89
CA ASP A 62 -14.67 3.97 17.12
C ASP A 62 -13.61 3.26 17.98
N GLY A 63 -12.39 3.80 18.01
CA GLY A 63 -11.26 3.21 18.75
C GLY A 63 -10.60 2.01 18.07
N HIS A 64 -11.05 1.62 16.88
CA HIS A 64 -10.48 0.57 16.07
C HIS A 64 -9.62 1.15 14.95
N ALA A 65 -8.42 0.59 14.76
CA ALA A 65 -7.65 0.79 13.54
C ALA A 65 -8.40 0.18 12.35
N VAL A 66 -8.43 0.92 11.24
CA VAL A 66 -9.02 0.53 9.96
C VAL A 66 -7.96 0.69 8.87
N ALA A 67 -7.74 -0.37 8.09
CA ALA A 67 -6.83 -0.38 6.96
C ALA A 67 -7.60 -0.66 5.67
N LEU A 68 -7.52 0.26 4.72
CA LEU A 68 -8.05 0.14 3.37
C LEU A 68 -6.88 0.00 2.38
N MET A 69 -6.89 -1.04 1.57
CA MET A 69 -5.89 -1.33 0.55
C MET A 69 -6.57 -1.23 -0.81
N VAL A 70 -5.97 -0.47 -1.74
CA VAL A 70 -6.44 -0.37 -3.12
C VAL A 70 -5.31 -0.74 -4.06
N THR A 71 -5.61 -1.64 -5.00
CA THR A 71 -4.67 -2.09 -6.03
C THR A 71 -5.44 -2.29 -7.34
N GLY A 72 -5.15 -1.47 -8.34
CA GLY A 72 -5.96 -1.32 -9.52
C GLY A 72 -7.43 -1.03 -9.15
N ASP A 73 -8.34 -1.80 -9.72
CA ASP A 73 -9.77 -1.73 -9.42
C ASP A 73 -10.18 -2.48 -8.14
N LYS A 74 -9.26 -3.17 -7.45
CA LYS A 74 -9.58 -3.97 -6.27
C LYS A 74 -9.40 -3.18 -4.99
N ALA A 75 -10.26 -3.44 -4.02
CA ALA A 75 -10.19 -2.87 -2.69
C ALA A 75 -10.43 -3.92 -1.61
N ALA A 76 -9.70 -3.82 -0.51
CA ALA A 76 -9.88 -4.63 0.70
C ALA A 76 -9.79 -3.75 1.94
N LEU A 77 -10.64 -4.01 2.92
CA LEU A 77 -10.69 -3.26 4.17
C LEU A 77 -10.65 -4.20 5.37
N PHE A 78 -9.87 -3.84 6.39
CA PHE A 78 -9.73 -4.57 7.64
C PHE A 78 -9.92 -3.60 8.80
N ALA A 79 -10.79 -3.94 9.75
CA ALA A 79 -10.89 -3.24 11.02
C ALA A 79 -10.46 -4.18 12.15
N THR A 80 -9.68 -3.65 13.10
CA THR A 80 -9.26 -4.40 14.30
C THR A 80 -10.42 -4.88 15.19
N GLY A 81 -11.64 -4.39 14.95
CA GLY A 81 -12.89 -4.91 15.54
C GLY A 81 -13.42 -6.21 14.91
N GLY A 82 -12.74 -6.78 13.92
CA GLY A 82 -13.08 -8.08 13.30
C GLY A 82 -13.74 -7.99 11.93
N SER A 83 -14.08 -6.79 11.45
CA SER A 83 -14.65 -6.59 10.11
C SER A 83 -13.59 -6.74 9.04
N VAL A 84 -13.87 -7.59 8.05
CA VAL A 84 -13.06 -7.75 6.84
C VAL A 84 -13.97 -7.60 5.63
N CYS A 85 -13.68 -6.62 4.77
CA CYS A 85 -14.46 -6.33 3.58
C CYS A 85 -13.59 -6.44 2.32
N SER A 86 -14.18 -6.88 1.22
CA SER A 86 -13.50 -6.97 -0.08
C SER A 86 -14.41 -6.54 -1.20
N GLY A 87 -13.85 -5.99 -2.27
CA GLY A 87 -14.61 -5.53 -3.42
C GLY A 87 -13.76 -4.68 -4.34
N THR A 88 -14.32 -3.56 -4.80
CA THR A 88 -13.70 -2.74 -5.85
C THR A 88 -13.64 -1.25 -5.50
N ALA A 89 -12.65 -0.60 -6.09
CA ALA A 89 -12.52 0.85 -6.22
C ALA A 89 -12.69 1.22 -7.70
N GLY A 90 -13.44 2.28 -7.98
CA GLY A 90 -13.70 2.67 -9.36
C GLY A 90 -14.33 4.04 -9.47
N GLU A 91 -14.97 4.29 -10.60
CA GLU A 91 -15.67 5.54 -10.88
C GLU A 91 -17.06 5.24 -11.45
N GLU A 92 -18.07 5.95 -10.96
CA GLU A 92 -19.44 5.88 -11.44
C GLU A 92 -19.91 7.31 -11.73
N SER A 93 -20.24 7.61 -12.99
CA SER A 93 -20.71 8.94 -13.42
C SER A 93 -19.76 10.09 -13.04
N GLY A 94 -18.44 9.88 -13.13
CA GLY A 94 -17.43 10.89 -12.77
C GLY A 94 -17.16 10.99 -11.26
N ILE A 95 -17.77 10.14 -10.45
CA ILE A 95 -17.61 10.11 -9.00
C ILE A 95 -16.85 8.84 -8.61
N ARG A 96 -15.73 9.01 -7.92
CA ARG A 96 -14.92 7.88 -7.44
C ARG A 96 -15.66 7.17 -6.30
N THR A 97 -15.72 5.84 -6.34
CA THR A 97 -16.52 5.02 -5.41
C THR A 97 -15.77 3.79 -4.92
N LEU A 98 -16.18 3.32 -3.74
CA LEU A 98 -15.80 2.05 -3.14
C LEU A 98 -17.06 1.18 -3.00
N ARG A 99 -16.97 -0.07 -3.45
CA ARG A 99 -18.05 -1.07 -3.38
C ARG A 99 -17.49 -2.32 -2.74
N LEU A 100 -17.74 -2.51 -1.46
CA LEU A 100 -17.20 -3.58 -0.64
C LEU A 100 -18.32 -4.48 -0.11
N LYS A 101 -17.95 -5.72 0.19
CA LYS A 101 -18.77 -6.67 0.93
C LYS A 101 -18.01 -7.15 2.16
N CYS A 102 -18.60 -6.99 3.33
CA CYS A 102 -17.99 -7.39 4.60
C CYS A 102 -18.42 -8.82 4.99
N ALA A 103 -17.47 -9.60 5.50
CA ALA A 103 -17.65 -11.00 5.86
C ALA A 103 -18.51 -11.19 7.13
N ASP A 104 -18.57 -10.18 7.98
CA ASP A 104 -19.39 -10.12 9.20
C ASP A 104 -20.85 -9.73 8.92
N GLY A 105 -21.19 -9.39 7.67
CA GLY A 105 -22.51 -8.93 7.28
C GLY A 105 -22.82 -7.47 7.65
N ASN A 106 -21.84 -6.72 8.17
CA ASN A 106 -22.00 -5.29 8.38
C ASN A 106 -21.93 -4.54 7.05
N ASP A 107 -22.81 -3.56 6.85
CA ASP A 107 -22.87 -2.74 5.63
C ASP A 107 -22.35 -1.31 5.83
N ASP A 108 -21.89 -0.93 7.04
CA ASP A 108 -21.38 0.42 7.33
C ASP A 108 -20.25 0.87 6.40
N ARG A 109 -19.47 -0.07 5.86
CA ARG A 109 -18.40 0.19 4.89
C ARG A 109 -18.63 -0.52 3.55
N ALA A 110 -19.88 -0.80 3.20
CA ALA A 110 -20.21 -1.47 1.94
C ALA A 110 -20.19 -0.51 0.73
N ASN A 111 -20.71 0.71 0.89
CA ASN A 111 -20.85 1.65 -0.21
C ASN A 111 -20.25 3.01 0.17
N GLY A 112 -19.09 3.32 -0.41
CA GLY A 112 -18.36 4.56 -0.18
C GLY A 112 -18.33 5.46 -1.42
N THR A 113 -18.42 6.75 -1.21
CA THR A 113 -18.13 7.80 -2.20
C THR A 113 -16.88 8.54 -1.75
N VAL A 114 -15.91 8.70 -2.65
CA VAL A 114 -14.70 9.48 -2.34
C VAL A 114 -15.02 10.96 -2.50
N GLU A 115 -14.98 11.69 -1.40
CA GLU A 115 -15.20 13.14 -1.38
C GLU A 115 -13.94 13.91 -1.82
N SER A 116 -12.77 13.42 -1.40
CA SER A 116 -11.48 13.98 -1.80
C SER A 116 -10.37 12.95 -1.67
N VAL A 117 -9.38 13.02 -2.56
CA VAL A 117 -8.11 12.29 -2.42
C VAL A 117 -6.96 13.23 -2.79
N ASP A 118 -5.95 13.25 -1.93
CA ASP A 118 -4.64 13.82 -2.21
C ASP A 118 -3.56 12.76 -1.93
N GLY A 119 -2.30 13.05 -2.28
CA GLY A 119 -1.22 12.07 -2.15
C GLY A 119 -1.02 11.50 -0.73
N SER A 120 -1.61 12.10 0.30
CA SER A 120 -1.47 11.72 1.70
C SER A 120 -2.79 11.47 2.44
N SER A 121 -3.92 11.97 1.93
CA SER A 121 -5.22 11.93 2.60
C SER A 121 -6.32 11.46 1.65
N LEU A 122 -7.20 10.61 2.15
CA LEU A 122 -8.36 10.10 1.44
C LEU A 122 -9.60 10.27 2.32
N LYS A 123 -10.59 11.02 1.84
CA LYS A 123 -11.87 11.21 2.54
C LYS A 123 -12.95 10.41 1.82
N VAL A 124 -13.56 9.47 2.54
CA VAL A 124 -14.65 8.64 2.05
C VAL A 124 -15.91 8.95 2.85
N LYS A 125 -17.01 9.17 2.15
CA LYS A 125 -18.35 9.19 2.72
C LYS A 125 -19.01 7.84 2.51
N TRP A 126 -19.14 7.08 3.57
CA TRP A 126 -19.86 5.82 3.59
C TRP A 126 -21.37 6.06 3.69
N GLN A 127 -22.14 5.25 2.97
CA GLN A 127 -23.58 5.19 3.14
C GLN A 127 -23.90 4.49 4.46
N GLY A 128 -24.88 5.00 5.21
CA GLY A 128 -25.29 4.44 6.49
C GLY A 128 -24.89 5.32 7.67
N ALA A 129 -24.79 4.71 8.85
CA ALA A 129 -24.60 5.43 10.11
C ALA A 129 -23.17 5.93 10.31
N LEU A 130 -22.17 5.28 9.69
CA LEU A 130 -20.75 5.64 9.83
C LEU A 130 -20.44 7.04 9.28
N GLY A 131 -21.06 7.44 8.17
CA GLY A 131 -20.87 8.76 7.59
C GLY A 131 -19.48 8.95 6.99
N GLU A 132 -18.78 10.03 7.37
CA GLU A 132 -17.48 10.37 6.78
C GLU A 132 -16.31 9.74 7.56
N GLU A 133 -15.37 9.17 6.83
CA GLU A 133 -14.14 8.60 7.37
C GLU A 133 -12.94 9.15 6.59
N THR A 134 -11.95 9.65 7.32
CA THR A 134 -10.71 10.20 6.76
C THR A 134 -9.58 9.23 7.00
N TYR A 135 -8.91 8.86 5.92
CA TYR A 135 -7.77 7.97 5.90
C TYR A 135 -6.49 8.74 5.58
N THR A 136 -5.39 8.30 6.17
CA THR A 136 -4.03 8.77 5.87
C THR A 136 -3.29 7.69 5.10
N LYS A 137 -2.55 8.07 4.05
CA LYS A 137 -1.73 7.14 3.29
C LYS A 137 -0.63 6.57 4.18
N SER A 138 -0.40 5.27 4.06
CA SER A 138 0.69 4.58 4.74
C SER A 138 1.95 4.76 3.91
N GLU A 139 2.90 5.54 4.39
CA GLU A 139 4.23 5.62 3.79
C GLU A 139 5.18 4.67 4.53
N GLY A 140 5.89 3.84 3.77
CA GLY A 140 6.63 2.66 4.21
C GLY A 140 7.21 2.75 5.63
N GLY A 141 6.60 2.01 6.56
CA GLY A 141 7.10 1.78 7.91
C GLY A 141 6.60 2.74 9.00
N SER A 142 5.86 3.80 8.66
CA SER A 142 5.31 4.74 9.65
C SER A 142 3.80 4.57 9.79
N LEU A 143 3.34 4.38 11.04
CA LEU A 143 1.93 4.31 11.39
C LEU A 143 1.40 5.75 11.61
N PRO A 144 0.22 6.11 11.06
CA PRO A 144 -0.39 7.41 11.31
C PRO A 144 -0.70 7.63 12.80
N PRO A 145 -0.70 8.90 13.24
CA PRO A 145 -0.98 9.23 14.63
C PRO A 145 -2.40 8.83 15.02
N GLY A 146 -2.58 8.34 16.25
CA GLY A 146 -3.90 7.96 16.79
C GLY A 146 -4.34 6.54 16.48
N LEU A 147 -3.48 5.71 15.86
CA LEU A 147 -3.71 4.27 15.83
C LEU A 147 -3.49 3.67 17.23
N PRO A 148 -4.38 2.77 17.68
CA PRO A 148 -4.17 2.02 18.92
C PRO A 148 -2.92 1.15 18.78
N THR A 149 -1.86 1.51 19.51
CA THR A 149 -0.56 0.80 19.51
C THR A 149 -0.33 -0.03 20.77
N ASP A 150 -1.20 0.12 21.77
CA ASP A 150 -1.18 -0.69 22.99
C ASP A 150 -1.39 -2.17 22.64
N GLY A 151 -0.43 -3.02 23.04
CA GLY A 151 -0.50 -4.47 22.86
C GLY A 151 0.19 -5.04 21.61
N LEU A 152 0.88 -4.21 20.80
CA LEU A 152 1.59 -4.68 19.60
C LEU A 152 2.93 -5.42 19.84
N GLY A 153 3.20 -5.83 21.09
CA GLY A 153 4.39 -6.62 21.46
C GLY A 153 5.69 -5.82 21.45
N SER A 154 6.54 -6.07 22.44
CA SER A 154 7.94 -5.57 22.52
C SER A 154 8.91 -6.68 22.14
#